data_AF-A0A929GKP4-F1
#
_entry.id   AF-A0A929GKP4-F1
#
_cell.length_a   1.000
_cell.length_b   1.000
_cell.length_c   1.000
_cell.angle_alpha   90.00
_cell.angle_beta   90.00
_cell.angle_gamma   90.00
#
_symmetry.space_group_name_H-M   'P 1'
#
loop_
_entity.id
_entity.type
_entity.pdbx_description
1 polymer ?
#
loop_
_entity_poly.entity_id
_entity_poly.type
_entity_poly.pdbx_seq_one_letter_code
_entity_poly.pdbx_strand_id
1 'polypeptide(L)' 'MTVIPDIKSLLKSRILVLDGAMGTMIQRYDLSEADFRGEQFRDHPQDLKGNNDLLSLTRPD' A
#
# COMPACT_ATOMS: atom_id res chain seq x y z
N MET A 1 3.79 11.64 21.85
CA MET A 1 4.70 11.50 20.70
C MET A 1 5.88 10.65 21.14
N THR A 2 6.04 9.46 20.58
CA THR A 2 7.13 8.56 20.95
C THR A 2 8.37 8.96 20.16
N VAL A 3 9.49 9.20 20.84
CA VAL A 3 10.78 9.45 20.17
C VAL A 3 11.34 8.10 19.75
N ILE A 4 11.23 7.76 18.48
CA ILE A 4 11.85 6.57 17.92
C ILE A 4 13.35 6.85 17.78
N PRO A 5 14.23 5.99 18.32
CA PRO A 5 15.67 6.16 18.14
C PRO A 5 16.06 6.14 16.66
N ASP A 6 17.12 6.86 16.30
CA ASP A 6 17.63 6.86 14.94
C ASP A 6 17.85 5.44 14.42
N ILE A 7 17.49 5.20 13.15
CA ILE A 7 17.52 3.86 12.54
C ILE A 7 18.92 3.23 12.61
N LYS A 8 20.00 4.02 12.52
CA LYS A 8 21.38 3.50 12.64
C LYS A 8 21.68 3.04 14.06
N SER A 9 21.06 3.63 15.08
CA SER A 9 21.17 3.17 16.46
C SER A 9 20.42 1.86 16.67
N LEU A 10 19.23 1.72 16.07
CA LEU A 10 18.44 0.50 16.14
C LEU A 10 19.14 -0.68 15.47
N LEU A 11 19.72 -0.48 14.28
CA LEU A 11 20.47 -1.50 13.54
C LEU A 11 21.68 -2.08 14.31
N LYS A 12 22.27 -1.32 15.23
CA LYS A 12 23.38 -1.78 16.08
C LYS A 12 22.93 -2.66 17.26
N SER A 13 21.69 -2.52 17.70
CA SER A 13 21.17 -3.14 18.92
C SER A 13 20.32 -4.38 18.66
N ARG A 14 19.75 -4.51 17.47
CA ARG A 14 18.89 -5.64 17.08
C ARG A 14 18.77 -5.77 15.57
N ILE A 15 18.34 -6.95 15.14
CA ILE A 15 17.91 -7.19 13.77
C ILE A 15 16.59 -6.45 13.54
N LEU A 16 16.52 -5.69 12.44
CA LEU A 16 15.28 -5.08 11.96
C LEU A 16 14.69 -5.94 10.85
N VAL A 17 13.36 -5.95 10.77
CA VAL A 17 12.61 -6.72 9.79
C VAL A 17 11.77 -5.74 8.97
N LEU A 18 11.83 -5.88 7.65
CA LEU A 18 10.94 -5.19 6.74
C LEU A 18 9.65 -6.00 6.58
N ASP A 19 8.57 -5.32 6.22
CA ASP A 19 7.31 -5.97 5.92
C ASP A 19 7.40 -6.85 4.67
N GLY A 20 6.35 -7.65 4.48
CA GLY A 20 6.28 -8.63 3.39
C GLY A 20 5.86 -8.02 2.05
N ALA A 21 5.67 -8.88 1.06
CA ALA A 21 5.24 -8.46 -0.27
C ALA A 21 3.78 -7.94 -0.26
N MET A 22 3.62 -6.61 -0.34
CA MET A 22 2.33 -5.94 -0.42
C MET A 22 1.47 -6.42 -1.60
N GLY A 23 2.05 -6.51 -2.81
CA GLY A 23 1.30 -6.88 -4.02
C GLY A 23 0.66 -8.28 -3.95
N THR A 24 1.37 -9.26 -3.38
CA THR A 24 0.85 -10.62 -3.19
C THR A 24 -0.32 -10.64 -2.19
N MET A 25 -0.26 -9.78 -1.17
CA MET A 25 -1.38 -9.62 -0.25
C MET A 25 -2.59 -8.98 -0.93
N ILE A 26 -2.37 -7.93 -1.73
CA ILE A 26 -3.44 -7.25 -2.50
C ILE A 26 -4.18 -8.20 -3.43
N GLN A 27 -3.46 -9.11 -4.10
CA GLN A 27 -4.08 -10.10 -5.01
C GLN A 27 -5.09 -11.03 -4.30
N ARG A 28 -5.05 -11.16 -2.97
CA ARG A 28 -6.01 -11.99 -2.21
C ARG A 28 -7.35 -11.31 -1.96
N TYR A 29 -7.45 -10.00 -2.14
CA TYR A 29 -8.66 -9.22 -1.85
C TYR A 29 -9.68 -9.22 -2.99
N ASP A 30 -9.45 -9.97 -4.07
CA ASP A 30 -10.30 -10.07 -5.28
C ASP A 30 -10.84 -8.71 -5.77
N LEU A 31 -9.96 -7.71 -5.79
CA LEU A 31 -10.33 -6.33 -6.09
C LEU A 31 -10.81 -6.17 -7.53
N SER A 32 -11.90 -5.44 -7.69
CA SER A 32 -12.52 -5.10 -8.96
C SER A 32 -11.98 -3.79 -9.51
N GLU A 33 -12.22 -3.51 -10.79
CA GLU A 33 -11.89 -2.23 -11.43
C GLU A 33 -12.46 -1.02 -10.66
N ALA A 34 -13.65 -1.17 -10.06
CA ALA A 34 -14.28 -0.11 -9.28
C ALA A 34 -13.48 0.24 -8.01
N ASP A 35 -12.83 -0.75 -7.38
CA ASP A 35 -11.98 -0.53 -6.21
C ASP A 35 -10.74 0.34 -6.54
N PHE A 36 -10.15 0.12 -7.73
CA PHE A 36 -9.01 0.92 -8.21
C PHE A 36 -9.39 2.30 -8.72
N ARG A 37 -10.63 2.48 -9.20
CA ARG A 37 -11.13 3.77 -9.66
C ARG A 37 -11.58 4.67 -8.51
N GLY A 38 -12.23 4.10 -7.51
CA GLY A 38 -12.93 4.85 -6.47
C GLY A 38 -13.88 5.90 -7.07
N GLU A 39 -14.08 6.99 -6.34
CA GLU A 39 -14.86 8.13 -6.86
C GLU A 39 -14.03 9.03 -7.78
N GLN A 40 -12.74 9.22 -7.46
CA GLN A 40 -11.88 10.20 -8.11
C GLN A 40 -11.52 9.83 -9.57
N PHE A 41 -11.46 8.54 -9.90
CA PHE A 41 -11.06 8.06 -11.23
C PHE A 41 -12.16 7.30 -11.96
N ARG A 42 -13.43 7.50 -11.57
CA ARG A 42 -14.59 6.81 -12.14
C ARG A 42 -14.60 6.87 -13.67
N ASP A 43 -14.37 8.05 -14.23
CA ASP A 43 -14.45 8.31 -15.68
C ASP A 43 -13.09 8.21 -16.40
N HIS A 44 -12.07 7.62 -15.77
CA HIS A 44 -10.76 7.47 -16.40
C HIS A 44 -10.87 6.59 -17.68
N PRO A 45 -10.31 7.02 -18.83
CA PRO A 45 -10.58 6.34 -20.11
C PRO A 45 -9.89 4.98 -20.27
N GLN A 46 -8.99 4.61 -19.36
CA GLN A 46 -8.25 3.35 -19.38
C GLN A 46 -8.52 2.53 -18.12
N ASP A 47 -8.29 1.23 -18.18
CA ASP A 47 -8.40 0.35 -17.02
C ASP A 47 -7.29 0.67 -15.99
N LEU A 48 -7.68 0.71 -14.72
CA LEU A 48 -6.81 1.04 -13.60
C LEU A 48 -6.50 -0.16 -12.70
N LYS A 49 -7.21 -1.28 -12.86
CA LYS A 49 -6.97 -2.51 -12.11
C LYS A 49 -5.53 -2.97 -12.26
N GLY A 50 -4.91 -3.26 -11.11
CA GLY A 50 -3.50 -3.64 -10.99
C GLY A 50 -2.57 -2.49 -10.64
N ASN A 51 -3.02 -1.23 -10.72
CA ASN A 51 -2.28 -0.09 -10.20
C ASN A 51 -2.50 0.03 -8.68
N ASN A 52 -1.72 -0.73 -7.91
CA ASN A 52 -1.85 -0.81 -6.45
C ASN A 52 -1.60 0.51 -5.72
N ASP A 53 -0.85 1.44 -6.32
CA ASP A 53 -0.58 2.74 -5.70
C ASP A 53 -1.88 3.55 -5.55
N LEU A 54 -2.83 3.39 -6.49
CA LEU A 54 -4.13 4.07 -6.42
C LEU A 54 -4.96 3.64 -5.22
N LEU A 55 -4.79 2.41 -4.73
CA LEU A 55 -5.54 1.91 -3.59
C LEU A 55 -5.27 2.74 -2.33
N SER A 56 -4.10 3.38 -2.21
CA SER A 56 -3.81 4.32 -1.12
C SER A 56 -4.73 5.54 -1.12
N LEU A 57 -5.33 5.87 -2.26
CA LEU A 57 -6.26 6.99 -2.44
C LEU A 57 -7.72 6.52 -2.50
N THR A 58 -7.97 5.42 -3.21
CA THR A 58 -9.34 4.96 -3.50
C THR A 58 -9.88 4.01 -2.45
N ARG A 59 -9.01 3.32 -1.70
CA ARG A 59 -9.34 2.38 -0.62
C ARG A 59 -8.32 2.44 0.54
N PRO A 60 -8.28 3.54 1.30
CA PRO A 60 -7.38 3.69 2.44
C PRO A 60 -7.86 2.94 3.70
N ASP A 61 -9.08 2.38 3.67
CA ASP A 61 -9.69 1.55 4.72
C ASP A 61 -9.03 0.17 4.86
#